data_AF-A0A1A9C8F8-F1
#
_entry.id   AF-A0A1A9C8F8-F1
#
_cell.length_a   1.000
_cell.length_b   1.000
_cell.length_c   1.000
_cell.angle_alpha   90.00
_cell.angle_beta   90.00
_cell.angle_gamma   90.00
#
_symmetry.space_group_name_H-M   'P 1'
#
loop_
_entity.id
_entity.type
_entity.pdbx_description
1 polymer ?
#
loop_
_entity_poly.entity_id
_entity_poly.type
_entity_poly.pdbx_seq_one_letter_code
_entity_poly.pdbx_strand_id
1 'polypeptide(L)'
;MESLLTALFVILILLVVLVIFLPAYLERLARRNLAQLNEQAAELHTLERDRRRVERRLSTYAGTRSAAYRQGVAAVDEQIAALSARLDSLSTSLAQVRCPEIFAYLFPVQHFVWRTDHIGVVLADARRLRKTRAALDEANDILGQARARLDGLAALPERLAGEQADLAQRLAGIATGVNRERSQGIDALDDLTRDSATARRLLSQWEQANSPDAALATLDEGALALEQAAVKLAELQARLADLAQEREAFDERLRRATTELDNAQAIQKSGPQAAHALPQTRPLLLRAAALLNESAPAHRRRREFAAGGADVAAATRLITLARDLTMADQQARLLDERDDGVSLSEAIGGLRRELAELLDRLGNDTVDGASALADAGLAGRAARLRTRAENLSRRQDEIIATLEQEAAATRERLDRVWDAGQHLLRLADDDPFARRYARLLNEYEAARRQPAALEQFQKNVADFERTWEQWVTRVQATRALIGRLRARLPLLIDEAKAAADPWLCLADYVIAIQQRAADFETLQAHFGAAHHRREAESLIGQLEAIEQDIQSRFAELNERAGRLNYLAADVNQLIALAAENRSDAEPDQADLTKWERAMRVIDHHVRAAHAAQHYEDASVALMRATGAANDLAL
;
A
#
# COMPACT_ATOMS: atom_id res chain seq x y z
N MET A 1 -29.74 -69.02 -92.23
CA MET A 1 -31.05 -69.68 -92.07
C MET A 1 -31.51 -69.62 -90.61
N GLU A 2 -30.70 -70.01 -89.62
CA GLU A 2 -31.08 -69.90 -88.20
C GLU A 2 -31.31 -68.46 -87.71
N SER A 3 -30.44 -67.47 -88.04
CA SER A 3 -30.62 -66.09 -87.52
C SER A 3 -31.83 -65.33 -88.09
N LEU A 4 -32.28 -65.68 -89.30
CA LEU A 4 -33.48 -65.10 -89.92
C LEU A 4 -34.75 -65.67 -89.28
N LEU A 5 -34.71 -66.95 -88.90
CA LEU A 5 -35.83 -67.64 -88.25
C LEU A 5 -35.98 -67.21 -86.79
N THR A 6 -34.88 -67.00 -86.04
CA THR A 6 -34.93 -66.38 -84.70
C THR A 6 -35.38 -64.93 -84.77
N ALA A 7 -34.91 -64.14 -85.74
CA ALA A 7 -35.38 -62.76 -85.90
C ALA A 7 -36.88 -62.72 -86.20
N LEU A 8 -37.38 -63.60 -87.08
CA LEU A 8 -38.80 -63.68 -87.41
C LEU A 8 -39.64 -64.17 -86.22
N PHE A 9 -39.13 -65.10 -85.41
CA PHE A 9 -39.80 -65.56 -84.19
C PHE A 9 -39.82 -64.49 -83.09
N VAL A 10 -38.73 -63.73 -82.92
CA VAL A 10 -38.68 -62.57 -82.00
C VAL A 10 -39.64 -61.48 -82.49
N ILE A 11 -39.67 -61.18 -83.79
CA ILE A 11 -40.63 -60.24 -84.38
C ILE A 11 -42.07 -60.75 -84.17
N LEU A 12 -42.34 -62.03 -84.35
CA LEU A 12 -43.66 -62.64 -84.12
C LEU A 12 -44.07 -62.58 -82.64
N ILE A 13 -43.16 -62.88 -81.70
CA ILE A 13 -43.41 -62.75 -80.26
C ILE A 13 -43.67 -61.29 -79.92
N LEU A 14 -42.86 -60.37 -80.42
CA LEU A 14 -43.00 -58.94 -80.17
C LEU A 14 -44.31 -58.40 -80.77
N LEU A 15 -44.71 -58.92 -81.93
CA LEU A 15 -46.02 -58.65 -82.56
C LEU A 15 -47.17 -59.22 -81.71
N VAL A 16 -47.08 -60.45 -81.21
CA VAL A 16 -48.08 -61.05 -80.31
C VAL A 16 -48.18 -60.27 -78.99
N VAL A 17 -47.06 -59.82 -78.43
CA VAL A 17 -47.05 -58.98 -77.23
C VAL A 17 -47.67 -57.61 -77.51
N LEU A 18 -47.33 -56.98 -78.64
CA LEU A 18 -47.80 -55.65 -79.01
C LEU A 18 -49.28 -55.65 -79.44
N VAL A 19 -49.74 -56.72 -80.08
CA VAL A 19 -51.12 -56.87 -80.53
C VAL A 19 -51.98 -57.46 -79.41
N ILE A 20 -51.63 -58.58 -78.77
CA ILE A 20 -52.55 -59.22 -77.84
C ILE A 20 -52.36 -58.72 -76.40
N PHE A 21 -51.14 -58.79 -75.87
CA PHE A 21 -50.89 -58.55 -74.45
C PHE A 21 -50.93 -57.08 -74.05
N LEU A 22 -50.39 -56.17 -74.88
CA LEU A 22 -50.32 -54.74 -74.55
C LEU A 22 -51.73 -54.10 -74.51
N PRO A 23 -52.63 -54.32 -75.48
CA PRO A 23 -54.02 -53.87 -75.40
C PRO A 23 -54.81 -54.49 -74.24
N ALA A 24 -54.63 -55.79 -73.95
CA ALA A 24 -55.26 -56.44 -72.82
C ALA A 24 -54.76 -55.88 -71.46
N TYR A 25 -53.46 -55.56 -71.36
CA TYR A 25 -52.89 -54.90 -70.20
C TYR A 25 -53.44 -53.47 -70.04
N LEU A 26 -53.53 -52.70 -71.13
CA LEU A 26 -54.09 -51.34 -71.13
C LEU A 26 -55.59 -51.33 -70.77
N GLU A 27 -56.35 -52.33 -71.23
CA GLU A 27 -57.75 -52.50 -70.83
C GLU A 27 -57.88 -52.79 -69.32
N ARG A 28 -57.07 -53.73 -68.82
CA ARG A 28 -57.03 -54.03 -67.38
C ARG A 28 -56.59 -52.81 -66.56
N LEU A 29 -55.62 -52.05 -67.06
CA LEU A 29 -55.14 -50.82 -66.43
C LEU A 29 -56.20 -49.72 -66.43
N ALA A 30 -56.94 -49.53 -67.53
CA ALA A 30 -58.02 -48.54 -67.60
C ALA A 30 -59.18 -48.89 -66.66
N ARG A 31 -59.58 -50.18 -66.59
CA ARG A 31 -60.57 -50.64 -65.61
C ARG A 31 -60.10 -50.45 -64.18
N ARG A 32 -58.81 -50.74 -63.90
CA ARG A 32 -58.19 -50.48 -62.59
C ARG A 32 -58.14 -49.00 -62.27
N ASN A 33 -57.79 -48.13 -63.22
CA ASN A 33 -57.79 -46.68 -63.05
C ASN A 33 -59.19 -46.16 -62.76
N LEU A 34 -60.22 -46.66 -63.44
CA LEU A 34 -61.62 -46.29 -63.17
C LEU A 34 -62.06 -46.73 -61.76
N ALA A 35 -61.72 -47.95 -61.35
CA ALA A 35 -62.00 -48.42 -59.99
C ALA A 35 -61.28 -47.56 -58.93
N GLN A 36 -60.00 -47.24 -59.15
CA GLN A 36 -59.20 -46.39 -58.27
C GLN A 36 -59.71 -44.94 -58.24
N LEU A 37 -60.20 -44.40 -59.36
CA LEU A 37 -60.82 -43.09 -59.41
C LEU A 37 -62.10 -43.05 -58.56
N ASN A 38 -62.96 -44.06 -58.67
CA ASN A 38 -64.18 -44.15 -57.85
C ASN A 38 -63.86 -44.31 -56.36
N GLU A 39 -62.85 -45.11 -56.02
CA GLU A 39 -62.37 -45.30 -54.64
C GLU A 39 -61.81 -43.99 -54.06
N GLN A 40 -60.92 -43.31 -54.79
CA GLN A 40 -60.34 -42.03 -54.37
C GLN A 40 -61.37 -40.90 -54.30
N ALA A 41 -62.36 -40.88 -55.20
CA ALA A 41 -63.47 -39.92 -55.15
C ALA A 41 -64.36 -40.15 -53.92
N ALA A 42 -64.63 -41.42 -53.57
CA ALA A 42 -65.35 -41.76 -52.35
C ALA A 42 -64.56 -41.33 -51.10
N GLU A 43 -63.25 -41.60 -51.05
CA GLU A 43 -62.36 -41.16 -49.96
C GLU A 43 -62.33 -39.63 -49.83
N LEU A 44 -62.21 -38.90 -50.93
CA LEU A 44 -62.25 -37.43 -50.92
C LEU A 44 -63.53 -36.90 -50.30
N HIS A 45 -64.69 -37.46 -50.66
CA HIS A 45 -65.97 -37.09 -50.05
C HIS A 45 -66.04 -37.43 -48.55
N THR A 46 -65.40 -38.51 -48.11
CA THR A 46 -65.32 -38.82 -46.67
C THR A 46 -64.46 -37.80 -45.91
N LEU A 47 -63.31 -37.41 -46.48
CA LEU A 47 -62.43 -36.38 -45.90
C LEU A 47 -63.11 -35.00 -45.86
N GLU A 48 -63.85 -34.60 -46.89
CA GLU A 48 -64.63 -33.36 -46.90
C GLU A 48 -65.70 -33.33 -45.80
N ARG A 49 -66.41 -34.45 -45.59
CA ARG A 49 -67.41 -34.57 -44.52
C ARG A 49 -66.75 -34.50 -43.15
N ASP A 50 -65.61 -35.16 -42.99
CA ASP A 50 -64.87 -35.17 -41.74
C ASP A 50 -64.21 -33.83 -41.42
N ARG A 51 -63.72 -33.10 -42.42
CA ARG A 51 -63.28 -31.71 -42.28
C ARG A 51 -64.41 -30.83 -41.75
N ARG A 52 -65.59 -30.89 -42.36
CA ARG A 52 -66.77 -30.13 -41.91
C ARG A 52 -67.21 -30.52 -40.50
N ARG A 53 -67.03 -31.78 -40.08
CA ARG A 53 -67.27 -32.21 -38.69
C ARG A 53 -66.29 -31.56 -37.71
N VAL A 54 -65.00 -31.50 -38.06
CA VAL A 54 -63.98 -30.81 -37.24
C VAL A 54 -64.29 -29.32 -37.15
N GLU A 55 -64.61 -28.67 -38.28
CA GLU A 55 -64.98 -27.25 -38.35
C GLU A 55 -66.20 -26.91 -37.47
N ARG A 56 -67.25 -27.73 -37.50
CA ARG A 56 -68.44 -27.57 -36.64
C ARG A 56 -68.14 -27.78 -35.15
N ARG A 57 -67.21 -28.68 -34.82
CA ARG A 57 -66.79 -28.85 -33.42
C ARG A 57 -65.97 -27.64 -32.96
N LEU A 58 -65.10 -27.14 -33.83
CA LEU A 58 -64.28 -25.96 -33.56
C LEU A 58 -65.12 -24.68 -33.38
N SER A 59 -66.22 -24.52 -34.11
CA SER A 59 -67.11 -23.36 -33.95
C SER A 59 -67.71 -23.22 -32.55
N THR A 60 -67.75 -24.31 -31.76
CA THR A 60 -68.15 -24.26 -30.35
C THR A 60 -67.19 -23.40 -29.52
N TYR A 61 -65.92 -23.34 -29.91
CA TYR A 61 -64.87 -22.54 -29.28
C TYR A 61 -64.72 -21.14 -29.92
N ALA A 62 -65.57 -20.78 -30.88
CA ALA A 62 -65.56 -19.46 -31.47
C ALA A 62 -66.04 -18.43 -30.42
N GLY A 63 -65.19 -17.44 -30.12
CA GLY A 63 -65.51 -16.36 -29.18
C GLY A 63 -64.92 -16.51 -27.78
N THR A 64 -64.08 -17.51 -27.53
CA THR A 64 -63.27 -17.60 -26.30
C THR A 64 -62.29 -16.43 -26.20
N ARG A 65 -62.06 -15.92 -24.99
CA ARG A 65 -61.30 -14.72 -24.66
C ARG A 65 -59.90 -15.01 -24.13
N SER A 66 -59.71 -16.12 -23.41
CA SER A 66 -58.39 -16.52 -22.90
C SER A 66 -57.40 -16.70 -24.06
N ALA A 67 -56.12 -16.42 -23.81
CA ALA A 67 -55.07 -16.64 -24.79
C ALA A 67 -54.91 -18.14 -25.08
N ALA A 68 -55.02 -19.01 -24.08
CA ALA A 68 -54.88 -20.46 -24.23
C ALA A 68 -55.91 -21.07 -25.21
N TYR A 69 -57.20 -20.74 -25.07
CA TYR A 69 -58.22 -21.21 -26.01
C TYR A 69 -58.06 -20.56 -27.39
N ARG A 70 -57.76 -19.25 -27.48
CA ARG A 70 -57.57 -18.58 -28.78
C ARG A 70 -56.39 -19.13 -29.58
N GLN A 71 -55.26 -19.40 -28.92
CA GLN A 71 -54.08 -19.98 -29.56
C GLN A 71 -54.38 -21.40 -30.07
N GLY A 72 -55.06 -22.21 -29.26
CA GLY A 72 -55.44 -23.55 -29.67
C GLY A 72 -56.45 -23.54 -30.83
N VAL A 73 -57.43 -22.61 -30.83
CA VAL A 73 -58.39 -22.44 -31.94
C VAL A 73 -57.65 -22.03 -33.23
N ALA A 74 -56.78 -21.02 -33.17
CA ALA A 74 -55.99 -20.58 -34.31
C ALA A 74 -55.13 -21.71 -34.89
N ALA A 75 -54.55 -22.56 -34.02
CA ALA A 75 -53.73 -23.70 -34.43
C ALA A 75 -54.55 -24.83 -35.09
N VAL A 76 -55.85 -24.96 -34.80
CA VAL A 76 -56.75 -25.89 -35.50
C VAL A 76 -57.25 -25.27 -36.81
N ASP A 77 -57.61 -23.97 -36.80
CA ASP A 77 -58.04 -23.23 -38.00
C ASP A 77 -56.97 -23.26 -39.09
N GLU A 78 -55.70 -23.07 -38.74
CA GLU A 78 -54.56 -23.18 -39.67
C GLU A 78 -54.54 -24.55 -40.37
N GLN A 79 -54.77 -25.63 -39.62
CA GLN A 79 -54.79 -27.00 -40.15
C GLN A 79 -56.03 -27.27 -41.01
N ILE A 80 -57.19 -26.71 -40.64
CA ILE A 80 -58.42 -26.80 -41.44
C ILE A 80 -58.24 -26.03 -42.77
N ALA A 81 -57.59 -24.86 -42.75
CA ALA A 81 -57.30 -24.08 -43.95
C ALA A 81 -56.32 -24.83 -44.88
N ALA A 82 -55.25 -25.40 -44.32
CA ALA A 82 -54.32 -26.25 -45.06
C ALA A 82 -55.01 -27.48 -45.68
N LEU A 83 -55.87 -28.14 -44.91
CA LEU A 83 -56.67 -29.27 -45.39
C LEU A 83 -57.64 -28.86 -46.50
N SER A 84 -58.30 -27.70 -46.37
CA SER A 84 -59.23 -27.19 -47.38
C SER A 84 -58.52 -26.92 -48.71
N ALA A 85 -57.39 -26.21 -48.66
CA ALA A 85 -56.58 -25.96 -49.85
C ALA A 85 -56.10 -27.28 -50.50
N ARG A 86 -55.75 -28.28 -49.68
CA ARG A 86 -55.33 -29.60 -50.19
C ARG A 86 -56.49 -30.35 -50.85
N LEU A 87 -57.67 -30.37 -50.24
CA LEU A 87 -58.87 -31.00 -50.80
C LEU A 87 -59.33 -30.32 -52.10
N ASP A 88 -59.26 -28.99 -52.21
CA ASP A 88 -59.58 -28.25 -53.44
C ASP A 88 -58.59 -28.57 -54.57
N SER A 89 -57.30 -28.71 -54.24
CA SER A 89 -56.28 -29.13 -55.21
C SER A 89 -56.50 -30.58 -55.69
N LEU A 90 -56.95 -31.45 -54.78
CA LEU A 90 -57.25 -32.86 -55.03
C LEU A 90 -58.50 -33.02 -55.90
N SER A 91 -59.57 -32.29 -55.62
CA SER A 91 -60.81 -32.32 -56.41
C SER A 91 -60.56 -31.86 -57.85
N THR A 92 -59.77 -30.80 -58.02
CA THR A 92 -59.33 -30.32 -59.34
C THR A 92 -58.47 -31.36 -60.07
N SER A 93 -57.54 -32.01 -59.36
CA SER A 93 -56.66 -33.03 -59.94
C SER A 93 -57.41 -34.29 -60.36
N LEU A 94 -58.41 -34.71 -59.58
CA LEU A 94 -59.29 -35.85 -59.88
C LEU A 94 -60.23 -35.54 -61.04
N ALA A 95 -60.77 -34.31 -61.12
CA ALA A 95 -61.62 -33.88 -62.24
C ALA A 95 -60.89 -33.86 -63.60
N GLN A 96 -59.56 -33.81 -63.60
CA GLN A 96 -58.73 -33.88 -64.81
C GLN A 96 -58.45 -35.31 -65.30
N VAL A 97 -58.82 -36.34 -64.53
CA VAL A 97 -58.67 -37.74 -64.92
C VAL A 97 -59.85 -38.13 -65.81
N ARG A 98 -59.56 -38.62 -67.02
CA ARG A 98 -60.59 -38.81 -68.06
C ARG A 98 -61.17 -40.21 -68.09
N CYS A 99 -60.38 -41.23 -67.73
CA CYS A 99 -60.79 -42.64 -67.71
C CYS A 99 -61.66 -43.05 -68.92
N PRO A 100 -61.07 -43.18 -70.13
CA PRO A 100 -61.83 -43.49 -71.33
C PRO A 100 -62.57 -44.83 -71.20
N GLU A 101 -63.85 -44.85 -71.57
CA GLU A 101 -64.63 -46.09 -71.63
C GLU A 101 -64.10 -47.00 -72.74
N ILE A 102 -63.64 -48.19 -72.36
CA ILE A 102 -63.21 -49.22 -73.30
C ILE A 102 -64.38 -50.16 -73.51
N PHE A 103 -64.97 -50.13 -74.72
CA PHE A 103 -66.07 -51.00 -75.09
C PHE A 103 -65.60 -52.46 -75.15
N ALA A 104 -66.47 -53.38 -74.75
CA ALA A 104 -66.20 -54.80 -74.72
C ALA A 104 -66.21 -55.39 -76.16
N TYR A 105 -65.11 -55.23 -76.89
CA TYR A 105 -64.88 -55.90 -78.17
C TYR A 105 -64.31 -57.31 -77.96
N LEU A 106 -64.46 -58.20 -78.95
CA LEU A 106 -63.92 -59.57 -78.91
C LEU A 106 -62.37 -59.63 -78.80
N PHE A 107 -61.67 -58.59 -79.28
CA PHE A 107 -60.23 -58.40 -79.08
C PHE A 107 -59.90 -56.94 -78.71
N PRO A 108 -59.17 -56.66 -77.62
CA PRO A 108 -58.93 -55.30 -77.12
C PRO A 108 -58.14 -54.39 -78.08
N VAL A 109 -57.38 -55.00 -78.99
CA VAL A 109 -56.67 -54.35 -80.11
C VAL A 109 -57.58 -53.41 -80.89
N GLN A 110 -58.82 -53.83 -81.13
CA GLN A 110 -59.74 -53.13 -82.02
C GLN A 110 -60.04 -51.73 -81.50
N HIS A 111 -60.13 -51.55 -80.18
CA HIS A 111 -60.35 -50.24 -79.56
C HIS A 111 -59.14 -49.31 -79.73
N PHE A 112 -57.93 -49.82 -79.45
CA PHE A 112 -56.71 -49.00 -79.44
C PHE A 112 -56.12 -48.74 -80.83
N VAL A 113 -56.50 -49.52 -81.84
CA VAL A 113 -56.19 -49.23 -83.25
C VAL A 113 -57.03 -48.07 -83.77
N TRP A 114 -58.28 -47.95 -83.32
CA TRP A 114 -59.21 -46.89 -83.76
C TRP A 114 -59.10 -45.61 -82.94
N ARG A 115 -58.66 -45.72 -81.68
CA ARG A 115 -58.47 -44.61 -80.73
C ARG A 115 -57.07 -44.68 -80.13
N THR A 116 -56.05 -44.32 -80.92
CA THR A 116 -54.63 -44.38 -80.51
C THR A 116 -54.29 -43.38 -79.41
N ASP A 117 -55.04 -42.29 -79.31
CA ASP A 117 -54.96 -41.25 -78.28
C ASP A 117 -55.26 -41.79 -76.86
N HIS A 118 -56.10 -42.81 -76.75
CA HIS A 118 -56.47 -43.41 -75.46
C HIS A 118 -55.28 -44.09 -74.74
N ILE A 119 -54.26 -44.56 -75.45
CA ILE A 119 -53.08 -45.21 -74.84
C ILE A 119 -52.33 -44.23 -73.93
N GLY A 120 -52.06 -43.03 -74.44
CA GLY A 120 -51.38 -41.98 -73.68
C GLY A 120 -52.20 -41.48 -72.50
N VAL A 121 -53.52 -41.40 -72.66
CA VAL A 121 -54.47 -41.01 -71.61
C VAL A 121 -54.48 -42.03 -70.47
N VAL A 122 -54.57 -43.34 -70.75
CA VAL A 122 -54.59 -44.39 -69.71
C VAL A 122 -53.30 -44.40 -68.87
N LEU A 123 -52.13 -44.19 -69.49
CA LEU A 123 -50.85 -44.12 -68.77
C LEU A 123 -50.68 -42.80 -67.99
N ALA A 124 -51.15 -41.67 -68.55
CA ALA A 124 -51.15 -40.39 -67.86
C ALA A 124 -52.09 -40.43 -66.64
N ASP A 125 -53.28 -41.01 -66.77
CA ASP A 125 -54.26 -41.21 -65.70
C ASP A 125 -53.68 -42.09 -64.59
N ALA A 126 -52.97 -43.18 -64.91
CA ALA A 126 -52.31 -44.01 -63.90
C ALA A 126 -51.25 -43.24 -63.07
N ARG A 127 -50.49 -42.33 -63.70
CA ARG A 127 -49.53 -41.46 -62.98
C ARG A 127 -50.24 -40.41 -62.14
N ARG A 128 -51.32 -39.81 -62.66
CA ARG A 128 -52.15 -38.84 -61.94
C ARG A 128 -52.79 -39.47 -60.72
N LEU A 129 -53.36 -40.67 -60.86
CA LEU A 129 -53.98 -41.44 -59.77
C LEU A 129 -53.00 -41.84 -58.66
N ARG A 130 -51.72 -42.09 -58.98
CA ARG A 130 -50.68 -42.31 -57.96
C ARG A 130 -50.34 -41.02 -57.19
N LYS A 131 -50.27 -39.88 -57.89
CA LYS A 131 -50.01 -38.58 -57.27
C LYS A 131 -51.19 -38.14 -56.39
N THR A 132 -52.43 -38.32 -56.85
CA THR A 132 -53.63 -38.04 -56.06
C THR A 132 -53.73 -38.95 -54.84
N ARG A 133 -53.29 -40.22 -54.93
CA ARG A 133 -53.24 -41.10 -53.75
C ARG A 133 -52.30 -40.57 -52.67
N ALA A 134 -51.05 -40.25 -53.02
CA ALA A 134 -50.10 -39.70 -52.05
C ALA A 134 -50.60 -38.38 -51.43
N ALA A 135 -51.29 -37.55 -52.22
CA ALA A 135 -51.89 -36.32 -51.73
C ALA A 135 -53.14 -36.56 -50.84
N LEU A 136 -53.89 -37.66 -51.05
CA LEU A 136 -54.98 -38.09 -50.16
C LEU A 136 -54.44 -38.60 -48.82
N ASP A 137 -53.36 -39.38 -48.84
CA ASP A 137 -52.72 -39.86 -47.62
C ASP A 137 -52.20 -38.67 -46.78
N GLU A 138 -51.57 -37.68 -47.41
CA GLU A 138 -51.15 -36.43 -46.76
C GLU A 138 -52.34 -35.60 -46.21
N ALA A 139 -53.46 -35.51 -46.94
CA ALA A 139 -54.66 -34.84 -46.46
C ALA A 139 -55.27 -35.55 -45.23
N ASN A 140 -55.20 -36.88 -45.19
CA ASN A 140 -55.63 -37.66 -44.04
C ASN A 140 -54.72 -37.45 -42.82
N ASP A 141 -53.41 -37.30 -43.03
CA ASP A 141 -52.46 -36.94 -41.96
C ASP A 141 -52.74 -35.55 -41.38
N ILE A 142 -52.99 -34.55 -42.23
CA ILE A 142 -53.38 -33.19 -41.80
C ILE A 142 -54.69 -33.24 -41.00
N LEU A 143 -55.68 -34.02 -41.46
CA LEU A 143 -56.93 -34.23 -40.71
C LEU A 143 -56.69 -34.91 -39.35
N GLY A 144 -55.78 -35.88 -39.28
CA GLY A 144 -55.34 -36.52 -38.05
C GLY A 144 -54.72 -35.52 -37.07
N GLN A 145 -53.86 -34.63 -37.55
CA GLN A 145 -53.26 -33.55 -36.76
C GLN A 145 -54.30 -32.54 -36.27
N ALA A 146 -55.24 -32.14 -37.14
CA ALA A 146 -56.34 -31.25 -36.76
C ALA A 146 -57.24 -31.86 -35.67
N ARG A 147 -57.54 -33.16 -35.76
CA ARG A 147 -58.27 -33.91 -34.73
C ARG A 147 -57.50 -33.96 -33.43
N ALA A 148 -56.22 -34.34 -33.46
CA ALA A 148 -55.39 -34.40 -32.27
C ALA A 148 -55.27 -33.04 -31.56
N ARG A 149 -55.17 -31.95 -32.31
CA ARG A 149 -55.17 -30.58 -31.75
C ARG A 149 -56.53 -30.19 -31.17
N LEU A 150 -57.63 -30.57 -31.81
CA LEU A 150 -58.98 -30.36 -31.29
C LEU A 150 -59.24 -31.17 -30.02
N ASP A 151 -58.77 -32.41 -29.95
CA ASP A 151 -58.84 -33.23 -28.74
C ASP A 151 -57.95 -32.64 -27.63
N GLY A 152 -56.82 -32.03 -28.01
CA GLY A 152 -55.98 -31.23 -27.10
C GLY A 152 -56.69 -30.00 -26.52
N LEU A 153 -57.58 -29.34 -27.28
CA LEU A 153 -58.44 -28.26 -26.77
C LEU A 153 -59.49 -28.78 -25.78
N ALA A 154 -60.04 -29.98 -26.02
CA ALA A 154 -60.97 -30.61 -25.09
C ALA A 154 -60.29 -31.03 -23.78
N ALA A 155 -59.01 -31.42 -23.83
CA ALA A 155 -58.19 -31.74 -22.66
C ALA A 155 -57.51 -30.53 -22.00
N LEU A 156 -57.74 -29.30 -22.50
CA LEU A 156 -57.13 -28.09 -21.96
C LEU A 156 -57.48 -27.82 -20.48
N PRO A 157 -58.72 -28.05 -20.00
CA PRO A 157 -59.06 -27.86 -18.58
C PRO A 157 -58.20 -28.70 -17.62
N GLU A 158 -57.87 -29.94 -17.99
CA GLU A 158 -57.00 -30.80 -17.18
C GLU A 158 -55.58 -30.23 -17.08
N ARG A 159 -55.06 -29.65 -18.17
CA ARG A 159 -53.75 -28.98 -18.17
C ARG A 159 -53.76 -27.71 -17.32
N LEU A 160 -54.79 -26.89 -17.46
CA LEU A 160 -54.97 -25.66 -16.69
C LEU A 160 -55.16 -25.94 -15.19
N ALA A 161 -55.74 -27.08 -14.82
CA ALA A 161 -55.79 -27.53 -13.43
C ALA A 161 -54.39 -27.81 -12.85
N GLY A 162 -53.48 -28.38 -13.65
CA GLY A 162 -52.07 -28.54 -13.28
C GLY A 162 -51.37 -27.19 -13.09
N GLU A 163 -51.56 -26.25 -14.02
CA GLU A 163 -51.01 -24.90 -13.93
C GLU A 163 -51.56 -24.13 -12.70
N GLN A 164 -52.83 -24.31 -12.37
CA GLN A 164 -53.42 -23.70 -11.17
C GLN A 164 -52.74 -24.19 -9.89
N ALA A 165 -52.44 -25.49 -9.78
CA ALA A 165 -51.75 -26.04 -8.61
C ALA A 165 -50.35 -25.41 -8.44
N ASP A 166 -49.61 -25.25 -9.55
CA ASP A 166 -48.31 -24.59 -9.57
C ASP A 166 -48.41 -23.12 -9.15
N LEU A 167 -49.40 -22.39 -9.66
CA LEU A 167 -49.65 -20.99 -9.29
C LEU A 167 -50.07 -20.85 -7.81
N ALA A 168 -50.86 -21.79 -7.29
CA ALA A 168 -51.24 -21.84 -5.88
C ALA A 168 -50.02 -22.08 -4.97
N GLN A 169 -49.12 -22.97 -5.38
CA GLN A 169 -47.84 -23.18 -4.67
C GLN A 169 -46.97 -21.93 -4.69
N ARG A 170 -46.88 -21.23 -5.83
CA ARG A 170 -46.17 -19.95 -5.94
C ARG A 170 -46.76 -18.89 -5.02
N LEU A 171 -48.09 -18.78 -4.95
CA LEU A 171 -48.78 -17.86 -4.04
C LEU A 171 -48.48 -18.18 -2.58
N ALA A 172 -48.45 -19.45 -2.19
CA ALA A 172 -48.04 -19.87 -0.84
C ALA A 172 -46.58 -19.49 -0.53
N GLY A 173 -45.68 -19.61 -1.53
CA GLY A 173 -44.31 -19.14 -1.45
C GLY A 173 -44.21 -17.62 -1.23
N ILE A 174 -44.99 -16.83 -1.96
CA ILE A 174 -45.06 -15.37 -1.79
C ILE A 174 -45.58 -15.01 -0.40
N ALA A 175 -46.64 -15.66 0.08
CA ALA A 175 -47.18 -15.41 1.42
C ALA A 175 -46.14 -15.72 2.52
N THR A 176 -45.37 -16.80 2.34
CA THR A 176 -44.26 -17.14 3.23
C THR A 176 -43.16 -16.08 3.20
N GLY A 177 -42.81 -15.57 2.02
CA GLY A 177 -41.82 -14.51 1.87
C GLY A 177 -42.29 -13.16 2.45
N VAL A 178 -43.55 -12.78 2.27
CA VAL A 178 -44.14 -11.58 2.91
C VAL A 178 -44.11 -11.72 4.44
N ASN A 179 -44.46 -12.89 4.98
CA ASN A 179 -44.37 -13.14 6.42
C ASN A 179 -42.92 -13.10 6.93
N ARG A 180 -41.96 -13.57 6.12
CA ARG A 180 -40.54 -13.44 6.43
C ARG A 180 -40.13 -11.98 6.52
N GLU A 181 -40.46 -11.15 5.54
CA GLU A 181 -40.14 -9.71 5.58
C GLU A 181 -40.82 -9.00 6.77
N ARG A 182 -42.05 -9.40 7.12
CA ARG A 182 -42.71 -8.92 8.34
C ARG A 182 -41.96 -9.33 9.61
N SER A 183 -41.50 -10.57 9.70
CA SER A 183 -40.69 -11.05 10.84
C SER A 183 -39.32 -10.36 10.92
N GLN A 184 -38.80 -9.88 9.80
CA GLN A 184 -37.60 -9.04 9.74
C GLN A 184 -37.88 -7.59 10.16
N GLY A 185 -39.13 -7.24 10.49
CA GLY A 185 -39.53 -5.93 11.01
C GLY A 185 -39.87 -4.90 9.94
N ILE A 186 -40.37 -5.32 8.77
CA ILE A 186 -40.96 -4.42 7.76
C ILE A 186 -42.47 -4.36 7.97
N ASP A 187 -43.00 -3.17 8.22
CA ASP A 187 -44.40 -2.94 8.55
C ASP A 187 -45.24 -2.59 7.31
N ALA A 188 -44.65 -1.87 6.34
CA ALA A 188 -45.32 -1.41 5.11
C ALA A 188 -45.45 -2.51 4.03
N LEU A 189 -46.23 -3.56 4.33
CA LEU A 189 -46.46 -4.72 3.44
C LEU A 189 -47.94 -4.91 3.04
N ASP A 190 -48.79 -3.92 3.34
CA ASP A 190 -50.24 -4.02 3.11
C ASP A 190 -50.60 -4.04 1.62
N ASP A 191 -49.79 -3.41 0.77
CA ASP A 191 -49.93 -3.45 -0.68
C ASP A 191 -49.68 -4.86 -1.24
N LEU A 192 -48.58 -5.51 -0.85
CA LEU A 192 -48.28 -6.90 -1.22
C LEU A 192 -49.31 -7.87 -0.66
N THR A 193 -49.80 -7.64 0.56
CA THR A 193 -50.86 -8.44 1.17
C THR A 193 -52.16 -8.32 0.38
N ARG A 194 -52.56 -7.10 -0.02
CA ARG A 194 -53.75 -6.85 -0.84
C ARG A 194 -53.64 -7.47 -2.24
N ASP A 195 -52.48 -7.37 -2.87
CA ASP A 195 -52.23 -7.93 -4.19
C ASP A 195 -52.22 -9.47 -4.15
N SER A 196 -51.65 -10.07 -3.09
CA SER A 196 -51.70 -11.53 -2.88
C SER A 196 -53.14 -12.04 -2.67
N ALA A 197 -53.98 -11.28 -1.96
CA ALA A 197 -55.40 -11.59 -1.80
C ALA A 197 -56.16 -11.49 -3.13
N THR A 198 -55.77 -10.55 -4.00
CA THR A 198 -56.33 -10.40 -5.34
C THR A 198 -55.95 -11.59 -6.23
N ALA A 199 -54.67 -12.01 -6.23
CA ALA A 199 -54.23 -13.21 -6.93
C ALA A 199 -54.94 -14.48 -6.42
N ARG A 200 -55.16 -14.59 -5.10
CA ARG A 200 -55.92 -15.70 -4.51
C ARG A 200 -57.37 -15.75 -5.01
N ARG A 201 -58.03 -14.59 -5.11
CA ARG A 201 -59.39 -14.50 -5.66
C ARG A 201 -59.44 -14.97 -7.11
N LEU A 202 -58.47 -14.56 -7.94
CA LEU A 202 -58.38 -15.01 -9.34
C LEU A 202 -58.18 -16.54 -9.44
N LEU A 203 -57.33 -17.14 -8.60
CA LEU A 203 -57.17 -18.60 -8.56
C LEU A 203 -58.46 -19.32 -8.12
N SER A 204 -59.19 -18.77 -7.14
CA SER A 204 -60.46 -19.36 -6.70
C SER A 204 -61.57 -19.27 -7.75
N GLN A 205 -61.51 -18.30 -8.67
CA GLN A 205 -62.45 -18.21 -9.80
C GLN A 205 -62.28 -19.39 -10.75
N TRP A 206 -61.06 -19.88 -10.97
CA TRP A 206 -60.83 -21.12 -11.73
C TRP A 206 -61.34 -22.36 -11.01
N GLU A 207 -61.09 -22.48 -9.70
CA GLU A 207 -61.59 -23.63 -8.91
C GLU A 207 -63.12 -23.73 -8.95
N GLN A 208 -63.81 -22.59 -8.97
CA GLN A 208 -65.27 -22.54 -9.11
C GLN A 208 -65.74 -22.81 -10.53
N ALA A 209 -64.99 -22.36 -11.55
CA ALA A 209 -65.31 -22.58 -12.95
C ALA A 209 -65.04 -24.02 -13.42
N ASN A 210 -64.05 -24.70 -12.85
CA ASN A 210 -63.59 -26.03 -13.26
C ASN A 210 -64.43 -27.15 -12.62
N SER A 211 -65.71 -27.21 -12.99
CA SER A 211 -66.62 -28.31 -12.60
C SER A 211 -66.83 -29.29 -13.77
N PRO A 212 -67.11 -30.58 -13.51
CA PRO A 212 -67.20 -31.61 -14.56
C PRO A 212 -68.28 -31.36 -15.62
N ASP A 213 -69.26 -30.51 -15.34
CA ASP A 213 -70.36 -30.11 -16.25
C ASP A 213 -70.30 -28.62 -16.64
N ALA A 214 -69.16 -27.95 -16.46
CA ALA A 214 -69.02 -26.52 -16.71
C ALA A 214 -69.25 -26.17 -18.19
N ALA A 215 -69.97 -25.06 -18.42
CA ALA A 215 -70.10 -24.51 -19.76
C ALA A 215 -68.74 -23.98 -20.26
N LEU A 216 -68.51 -24.01 -21.58
CA LEU A 216 -67.26 -23.49 -22.16
C LEU A 216 -67.02 -22.02 -21.82
N ALA A 217 -68.08 -21.20 -21.74
CA ALA A 217 -67.96 -19.80 -21.35
C ALA A 217 -67.41 -19.63 -19.92
N THR A 218 -67.85 -20.47 -18.97
CA THR A 218 -67.33 -20.43 -17.59
C THR A 218 -65.89 -20.92 -17.52
N LEU A 219 -65.53 -21.95 -18.30
CA LEU A 219 -64.14 -22.43 -18.40
C LEU A 219 -63.21 -21.37 -19.02
N ASP A 220 -63.66 -20.65 -20.03
CA ASP A 220 -62.88 -19.58 -20.66
C ASP A 220 -62.69 -18.36 -19.75
N GLU A 221 -63.73 -17.96 -19.01
CA GLU A 221 -63.61 -16.91 -17.98
C GLU A 221 -62.66 -17.31 -16.86
N GLY A 222 -62.73 -18.57 -16.41
CA GLY A 222 -61.78 -19.12 -15.44
C GLY A 222 -60.35 -19.15 -15.99
N ALA A 223 -60.15 -19.57 -17.25
CA ALA A 223 -58.83 -19.61 -17.88
C ALA A 223 -58.22 -18.21 -17.99
N LEU A 224 -59.03 -17.20 -18.33
CA LEU A 224 -58.61 -15.80 -18.32
C LEU A 224 -58.21 -15.32 -16.90
N ALA A 225 -58.95 -15.74 -15.88
CA ALA A 225 -58.60 -15.43 -14.48
C ALA A 225 -57.26 -16.08 -14.07
N LEU A 226 -56.96 -17.30 -14.52
CA LEU A 226 -55.65 -17.93 -14.33
C LEU A 226 -54.52 -17.16 -15.02
N GLU A 227 -54.72 -16.72 -16.26
CA GLU A 227 -53.73 -15.91 -16.99
C GLU A 227 -53.43 -14.59 -16.25
N GLN A 228 -54.46 -13.91 -15.76
CA GLN A 228 -54.31 -12.71 -14.94
C GLN A 228 -53.62 -12.99 -13.60
N ALA A 229 -53.93 -14.13 -12.97
CA ALA A 229 -53.27 -14.56 -11.74
C ALA A 229 -51.77 -14.83 -11.98
N ALA A 230 -51.41 -15.47 -13.09
CA ALA A 230 -50.02 -15.75 -13.45
C ALA A 230 -49.21 -14.46 -13.60
N VAL A 231 -49.75 -13.47 -14.33
CA VAL A 231 -49.11 -12.15 -14.49
C VAL A 231 -48.95 -11.45 -13.15
N LYS A 232 -50.01 -11.44 -12.33
CA LYS A 232 -49.98 -10.78 -11.01
C LYS A 232 -49.02 -11.44 -10.03
N LEU A 233 -48.93 -12.78 -10.05
CA LEU A 233 -47.99 -13.54 -9.23
C LEU A 233 -46.53 -13.30 -9.65
N ALA A 234 -46.25 -13.20 -10.95
CA ALA A 234 -44.92 -12.86 -11.44
C ALA A 234 -44.50 -11.44 -11.01
N GLU A 235 -45.41 -10.46 -11.11
CA GLU A 235 -45.19 -9.10 -10.62
C GLU A 235 -44.92 -9.07 -9.10
N LEU A 236 -45.72 -9.80 -8.32
CA LEU A 236 -45.55 -9.90 -6.86
C LEU A 236 -44.21 -10.55 -6.47
N GLN A 237 -43.79 -11.60 -7.20
CA GLN A 237 -42.50 -12.26 -6.97
C GLN A 237 -41.33 -11.31 -7.22
N ALA A 238 -41.36 -10.56 -8.32
CA ALA A 238 -40.33 -9.58 -8.62
C ALA A 238 -40.26 -8.49 -7.55
N ARG A 239 -41.39 -7.86 -7.20
CA ARG A 239 -41.45 -6.82 -6.16
C ARG A 239 -40.97 -7.30 -4.79
N LEU A 240 -41.27 -8.55 -4.42
CA LEU A 240 -40.82 -9.14 -3.16
C LEU A 240 -39.31 -9.41 -3.17
N ALA A 241 -38.76 -9.84 -4.30
CA ALA A 241 -37.32 -10.02 -4.47
C ALA A 241 -36.57 -8.68 -4.40
N ASP A 242 -37.07 -7.65 -5.08
CA ASP A 242 -36.50 -6.29 -5.05
C ASP A 242 -36.51 -5.73 -3.62
N LEU A 243 -37.62 -5.90 -2.89
CA LEU A 243 -37.74 -5.51 -1.48
C LEU A 243 -36.67 -6.20 -0.60
N ALA A 244 -36.51 -7.52 -0.75
CA ALA A 244 -35.52 -8.26 0.02
C ALA A 244 -34.09 -7.77 -0.27
N GLN A 245 -33.77 -7.54 -1.54
CA GLN A 245 -32.47 -7.02 -1.97
C GLN A 245 -32.21 -5.61 -1.41
N GLU A 246 -33.18 -4.70 -1.49
CA GLU A 246 -33.06 -3.35 -0.96
C GLU A 246 -32.89 -3.35 0.56
N ARG A 247 -33.64 -4.19 1.28
CA ARG A 247 -33.51 -4.38 2.73
C ARG A 247 -32.12 -4.86 3.10
N GLU A 248 -31.61 -5.90 2.45
CA GLU A 248 -30.29 -6.48 2.77
C GLU A 248 -29.17 -5.46 2.52
N ALA A 249 -29.21 -4.75 1.40
CA ALA A 249 -28.25 -3.70 1.09
C ALA A 249 -28.32 -2.53 2.08
N PHE A 250 -29.51 -2.23 2.61
CA PHE A 250 -29.68 -1.24 3.67
C PHE A 250 -29.15 -1.74 5.02
N ASP A 251 -29.53 -2.95 5.45
CA ASP A 251 -29.12 -3.55 6.72
C ASP A 251 -27.60 -3.67 6.83
N GLU A 252 -26.92 -4.01 5.74
CA GLU A 252 -25.47 -4.08 5.69
C GLU A 252 -24.81 -2.70 5.87
N ARG A 253 -25.35 -1.65 5.22
CA ARG A 253 -24.86 -0.28 5.40
C ARG A 253 -25.08 0.22 6.83
N LEU A 254 -26.27 -0.05 7.39
CA LEU A 254 -26.61 0.30 8.76
C LEU A 254 -25.68 -0.39 9.77
N ARG A 255 -25.42 -1.69 9.59
CA ARG A 255 -24.52 -2.46 10.46
C ARG A 255 -23.10 -1.87 10.44
N ARG A 256 -22.53 -1.59 9.26
CA ARG A 256 -21.19 -1.00 9.14
C ARG A 256 -21.10 0.35 9.86
N ALA A 257 -22.05 1.24 9.62
CA ALA A 257 -22.07 2.56 10.27
C ALA A 257 -22.23 2.45 11.79
N THR A 258 -22.99 1.46 12.28
CA THR A 258 -23.13 1.20 13.72
C THR A 258 -21.81 0.72 14.35
N THR A 259 -21.10 -0.20 13.69
CA THR A 259 -19.77 -0.64 14.13
C THR A 259 -18.77 0.52 14.16
N GLU A 260 -18.80 1.40 13.15
CA GLU A 260 -17.96 2.61 13.14
C GLU A 260 -18.30 3.57 14.29
N LEU A 261 -19.59 3.75 14.60
CA LEU A 261 -20.05 4.54 15.73
C LEU A 261 -19.55 3.95 17.06
N ASP A 262 -19.69 2.64 17.26
CA ASP A 262 -19.27 1.96 18.49
C ASP A 262 -17.77 2.10 18.70
N ASN A 263 -16.97 1.94 17.65
CA ASN A 263 -15.51 2.18 17.71
C ASN A 263 -15.18 3.63 18.08
N ALA A 264 -15.86 4.61 17.48
CA ALA A 264 -15.66 6.02 17.80
C ALA A 264 -16.07 6.35 19.25
N GLN A 265 -17.15 5.74 19.76
CA GLN A 265 -17.58 5.91 21.15
C GLN A 265 -16.67 5.21 22.15
N ALA A 266 -16.09 4.06 21.81
CA ALA A 266 -15.15 3.34 22.66
C ALA A 266 -13.92 4.20 22.98
N ILE A 267 -13.38 4.92 21.99
CA ILE A 267 -12.27 5.88 22.15
C ILE A 267 -12.63 6.97 23.18
N GLN A 268 -13.89 7.43 23.21
CA GLN A 268 -14.34 8.46 24.15
C GLN A 268 -14.64 7.94 25.57
N LYS A 269 -15.13 6.70 25.70
CA LYS A 269 -15.67 6.18 26.98
C LYS A 269 -14.68 5.30 27.74
N SER A 270 -13.76 4.62 27.06
CA SER A 270 -13.00 3.52 27.67
C SER A 270 -11.61 3.37 27.03
N GLY A 271 -10.56 3.61 27.82
CA GLY A 271 -9.16 3.42 27.44
C GLY A 271 -8.24 4.50 28.01
N PRO A 272 -6.90 4.33 27.95
CA PRO A 272 -5.95 5.36 28.36
C PRO A 272 -6.12 6.67 27.55
N GLN A 273 -6.71 6.59 26.36
CA GLN A 273 -7.02 7.74 25.49
C GLN A 273 -8.30 8.50 25.91
N ALA A 274 -9.15 7.94 26.77
CA ALA A 274 -10.39 8.60 27.22
C ALA A 274 -10.12 9.88 28.05
N ALA A 275 -8.97 9.95 28.75
CA ALA A 275 -8.51 11.16 29.44
C ALA A 275 -8.24 12.33 28.49
N HIS A 276 -8.09 12.06 27.18
CA HIS A 276 -7.80 13.04 26.14
C HIS A 276 -8.95 13.23 25.15
N ALA A 277 -10.14 12.66 25.42
CA ALA A 277 -11.30 12.79 24.56
C ALA A 277 -11.75 14.25 24.40
N LEU A 278 -12.08 14.67 23.18
CA LEU A 278 -12.62 16.01 22.93
C LEU A 278 -14.10 16.11 23.32
N PRO A 279 -14.49 17.02 24.22
CA PRO A 279 -15.88 17.23 24.59
C PRO A 279 -16.78 17.62 23.40
N GLN A 280 -16.23 18.38 22.44
CA GLN A 280 -16.96 18.93 21.29
C GLN A 280 -17.39 17.86 20.27
N THR A 281 -16.78 16.66 20.29
CA THR A 281 -17.13 15.57 19.36
C THR A 281 -18.25 14.67 19.90
N ARG A 282 -18.56 14.74 21.21
CA ARG A 282 -19.63 13.94 21.83
C ARG A 282 -21.05 14.27 21.28
N PRO A 283 -21.45 15.53 21.09
CA PRO A 283 -22.73 15.85 20.46
C PRO A 283 -22.89 15.28 19.04
N LEU A 284 -21.79 15.23 18.26
CA LEU A 284 -21.79 14.63 16.92
C LEU A 284 -22.09 13.13 16.96
N LEU A 285 -21.43 12.40 17.88
CA LEU A 285 -21.64 10.97 18.03
C LEU A 285 -23.03 10.64 18.59
N LEU A 286 -23.57 11.48 19.49
CA LEU A 286 -24.95 11.34 19.97
C LEU A 286 -25.97 11.56 18.83
N ARG A 287 -25.73 12.54 17.96
CA ARG A 287 -26.60 12.75 16.79
C ARG A 287 -26.50 11.61 15.78
N ALA A 288 -25.29 11.12 15.50
CA ALA A 288 -25.09 9.94 14.67
C ALA A 288 -25.80 8.71 15.26
N ALA A 289 -25.74 8.53 16.59
CA ALA A 289 -26.48 7.48 17.29
C ALA A 289 -27.99 7.62 17.13
N ALA A 290 -28.56 8.82 17.26
CA ALA A 290 -29.99 9.06 17.03
C ALA A 290 -30.40 8.71 15.58
N LEU A 291 -29.58 9.09 14.59
CA LEU A 291 -29.83 8.75 13.18
C LEU A 291 -29.79 7.23 12.94
N LEU A 292 -28.79 6.52 13.49
CA LEU A 292 -28.60 5.08 13.25
C LEU A 292 -29.54 4.20 14.10
N ASN A 293 -29.88 4.59 15.32
CA ASN A 293 -30.67 3.77 16.25
C ASN A 293 -32.16 4.10 16.24
N GLU A 294 -32.55 5.32 15.87
CA GLU A 294 -33.95 5.76 15.90
C GLU A 294 -34.49 6.00 14.48
N SER A 295 -33.86 6.90 13.72
CA SER A 295 -34.39 7.36 12.41
C SER A 295 -34.27 6.30 11.31
N ALA A 296 -33.07 5.75 11.11
CA ALA A 296 -32.81 4.76 10.07
C ALA A 296 -33.64 3.47 10.26
N PRO A 297 -33.81 2.92 11.48
CA PRO A 297 -34.71 1.80 11.72
C PRO A 297 -36.20 2.15 11.52
N ALA A 298 -36.62 3.38 11.79
CA ALA A 298 -37.99 3.83 11.51
C ALA A 298 -38.27 3.88 10.00
N HIS A 299 -37.35 4.42 9.20
CA HIS A 299 -37.47 4.42 7.73
C HIS A 299 -37.41 3.00 7.16
N ARG A 300 -36.58 2.13 7.72
CA ARG A 300 -36.53 0.69 7.39
C ARG A 300 -37.90 0.03 7.56
N ARG A 301 -38.57 0.23 8.70
CA ARG A 301 -39.92 -0.33 8.97
C ARG A 301 -40.95 0.12 7.92
N ARG A 302 -40.83 1.35 7.43
CA ARG A 302 -41.74 1.95 6.44
C ARG A 302 -41.40 1.65 4.98
N ARG A 303 -40.35 0.86 4.69
CA ARG A 303 -39.84 0.61 3.32
C ARG A 303 -39.31 1.88 2.65
N GLU A 304 -38.82 2.85 3.43
CA GLU A 304 -38.26 4.12 2.94
C GLU A 304 -36.73 4.04 2.87
N PHE A 305 -36.18 3.02 2.19
CA PHE A 305 -34.73 2.72 2.21
C PHE A 305 -33.84 3.85 1.66
N ALA A 306 -34.37 4.68 0.77
CA ALA A 306 -33.66 5.87 0.28
C ALA A 306 -33.49 6.93 1.37
N ALA A 307 -34.55 7.22 2.14
CA ALA A 307 -34.53 8.18 3.25
C ALA A 307 -33.65 7.65 4.40
N GLY A 308 -33.84 6.39 4.80
CA GLY A 308 -32.97 5.74 5.78
C GLY A 308 -31.52 5.70 5.32
N GLY A 309 -31.26 5.47 4.03
CA GLY A 309 -29.92 5.49 3.46
C GLY A 309 -29.25 6.86 3.54
N ALA A 310 -30.03 7.94 3.40
CA ALA A 310 -29.55 9.30 3.60
C ALA A 310 -29.19 9.55 5.08
N ASP A 311 -29.98 9.05 6.03
CA ASP A 311 -29.69 9.14 7.46
C ASP A 311 -28.42 8.38 7.84
N VAL A 312 -28.23 7.16 7.31
CA VAL A 312 -27.00 6.38 7.50
C VAL A 312 -25.79 7.15 6.95
N ALA A 313 -25.90 7.72 5.75
CA ALA A 313 -24.82 8.50 5.15
C ALA A 313 -24.52 9.78 5.96
N ALA A 314 -25.54 10.46 6.48
CA ALA A 314 -25.37 11.63 7.34
C ALA A 314 -24.67 11.24 8.65
N ALA A 315 -25.07 10.12 9.27
CA ALA A 315 -24.41 9.61 10.47
C ALA A 315 -22.94 9.25 10.24
N THR A 316 -22.60 8.56 9.15
CA THR A 316 -21.22 8.24 8.77
C THR A 316 -20.37 9.50 8.60
N ARG A 317 -20.91 10.58 8.02
CA ARG A 317 -20.19 11.86 7.91
C ARG A 317 -19.88 12.46 9.27
N LEU A 318 -20.85 12.43 10.21
CA LEU A 318 -20.65 12.92 11.58
C LEU A 318 -19.61 12.09 12.34
N ILE A 319 -19.64 10.76 12.20
CA ILE A 319 -18.65 9.84 12.78
C ILE A 319 -17.25 10.14 12.22
N THR A 320 -17.14 10.33 10.90
CA THR A 320 -15.86 10.65 10.24
C THR A 320 -15.32 11.99 10.71
N LEU A 321 -16.16 13.02 10.78
CA LEU A 321 -15.78 14.34 11.31
C LEU A 321 -15.26 14.24 12.75
N ALA A 322 -16.00 13.54 13.63
CA ALA A 322 -15.59 13.35 15.02
C ALA A 322 -14.24 12.63 15.13
N ARG A 323 -14.01 11.61 14.29
CA ARG A 323 -12.75 10.88 14.22
C ARG A 323 -11.60 11.77 13.74
N ASP A 324 -11.78 12.49 12.65
CA ASP A 324 -10.74 13.36 12.07
C ASP A 324 -10.31 14.45 13.06
N LEU A 325 -11.26 15.06 13.78
CA LEU A 325 -10.97 16.05 14.81
C LEU A 325 -10.22 15.44 16.01
N THR A 326 -10.64 14.25 16.45
CA THR A 326 -9.97 13.55 17.55
C THR A 326 -8.53 13.19 17.20
N MET A 327 -8.29 12.71 15.98
CA MET A 327 -6.94 12.41 15.50
C MET A 327 -6.10 13.69 15.33
N ALA A 328 -6.67 14.75 14.76
CA ALA A 328 -5.96 16.02 14.57
C ALA A 328 -5.54 16.64 15.92
N ASP A 329 -6.41 16.63 16.93
CA ASP A 329 -6.11 17.11 18.27
C ASP A 329 -5.05 16.26 18.97
N GLN A 330 -5.14 14.93 18.89
CA GLN A 330 -4.13 14.05 19.46
C GLN A 330 -2.74 14.31 18.86
N GLN A 331 -2.66 14.44 17.54
CA GLN A 331 -1.41 14.77 16.86
C GLN A 331 -0.92 16.17 17.21
N ALA A 332 -1.82 17.16 17.29
CA ALA A 332 -1.47 18.52 17.70
C ALA A 332 -0.90 18.58 19.13
N ARG A 333 -1.42 17.78 20.08
CA ARG A 333 -0.86 17.68 21.44
C ARG A 333 0.51 17.04 21.46
N LEU A 334 0.72 15.95 20.72
CA LEU A 334 2.04 15.32 20.60
C LEU A 334 3.08 16.26 19.98
N LEU A 335 2.67 17.03 18.98
CA LEU A 335 3.49 18.10 18.40
C LEU A 335 3.83 19.17 19.45
N ASP A 336 2.88 19.54 20.32
CA ASP A 336 3.06 20.54 21.39
C ASP A 336 4.00 20.07 22.50
N GLU A 337 3.88 18.81 22.92
CA GLU A 337 4.78 18.19 23.91
C GLU A 337 6.25 18.16 23.42
N ARG A 338 6.45 18.21 22.11
CA ARG A 338 7.75 18.15 21.44
C ARG A 338 8.18 19.49 20.81
N ASP A 339 7.34 20.52 20.91
CA ASP A 339 7.66 21.82 20.33
C ASP A 339 8.60 22.58 21.27
N ASP A 340 9.87 22.62 20.89
CA ASP A 340 10.90 23.37 21.61
C ASP A 340 10.99 24.84 21.13
N GLY A 341 10.09 25.28 20.23
CA GLY A 341 9.99 26.69 19.79
C GLY A 341 10.89 27.10 18.61
N VAL A 342 11.67 26.18 18.03
CA VAL A 342 12.73 26.52 17.05
C VAL A 342 12.43 26.07 15.61
N SER A 343 12.05 24.82 15.38
CA SER A 343 11.99 24.27 14.01
C SER A 343 10.63 24.47 13.32
N LEU A 344 9.55 23.99 13.96
CA LEU A 344 8.21 23.94 13.38
C LEU A 344 7.17 24.76 14.16
N SER A 345 7.62 25.58 15.11
CA SER A 345 6.73 26.24 16.07
C SER A 345 5.66 27.14 15.42
N GLU A 346 6.00 27.89 14.37
CA GLU A 346 5.00 28.69 13.64
C GLU A 346 3.94 27.80 12.96
N ALA A 347 4.36 26.68 12.36
CA ALA A 347 3.46 25.75 11.67
C ALA A 347 2.57 24.98 12.66
N ILE A 348 3.11 24.58 13.81
CA ILE A 348 2.39 23.93 14.92
C ILE A 348 1.41 24.94 15.53
N GLY A 349 1.84 26.17 15.81
CA GLY A 349 0.98 27.24 16.31
C GLY A 349 -0.14 27.63 15.34
N GLY A 350 0.13 27.60 14.03
CA GLY A 350 -0.89 27.76 12.98
C GLY A 350 -1.92 26.63 12.98
N LEU A 351 -1.47 25.37 13.05
CA LEU A 351 -2.35 24.21 13.17
C LEU A 351 -3.24 24.30 14.42
N ARG A 352 -2.69 24.70 15.56
CA ARG A 352 -3.42 24.87 16.82
C ARG A 352 -4.51 25.94 16.72
N ARG A 353 -4.19 27.10 16.16
CA ARG A 353 -5.17 28.18 15.96
C ARG A 353 -6.31 27.73 15.07
N GLU A 354 -6.01 27.12 13.92
CA GLU A 354 -7.03 26.63 12.99
C GLU A 354 -7.88 25.52 13.61
N LEU A 355 -7.28 24.60 14.38
CA LEU A 355 -8.00 23.55 15.10
C LEU A 355 -8.89 24.14 16.20
N ALA A 356 -8.38 25.08 17.00
CA ALA A 356 -9.14 25.75 18.05
C ALA A 356 -10.30 26.55 17.48
N GLU A 357 -10.10 27.29 16.38
CA GLU A 357 -11.16 28.00 15.66
C GLU A 357 -12.24 27.04 15.15
N LEU A 358 -11.86 25.86 14.63
CA LEU A 358 -12.83 24.86 14.18
C LEU A 358 -13.61 24.27 15.37
N LEU A 359 -12.92 23.92 16.46
CA LEU A 359 -13.55 23.38 17.67
C LEU A 359 -14.45 24.39 18.37
N ASP A 360 -14.08 25.68 18.38
CA ASP A 360 -14.90 26.76 18.94
C ASP A 360 -16.16 27.00 18.10
N ARG A 361 -16.02 27.03 16.77
CA ARG A 361 -17.18 27.05 15.86
C ARG A 361 -18.10 25.85 16.09
N LEU A 362 -17.52 24.65 16.22
CA LEU A 362 -18.29 23.44 16.49
C LEU A 362 -19.00 23.52 17.85
N GLY A 363 -18.34 24.05 18.88
CA GLY A 363 -18.92 24.27 20.20
C GLY A 363 -20.10 25.25 20.17
N ASN A 364 -19.94 26.38 19.48
CA ASN A 364 -20.97 27.41 19.37
C ASN A 364 -22.15 26.98 18.47
N ASP A 365 -21.88 26.30 17.35
CA ASP A 365 -22.90 25.82 16.41
C ASP A 365 -23.72 24.64 16.96
N THR A 366 -23.20 23.90 17.95
CA THR A 366 -23.99 22.84 18.63
C THR A 366 -25.10 23.39 19.52
N VAL A 367 -25.06 24.67 19.88
CA VAL A 367 -26.06 25.32 20.75
C VAL A 367 -27.26 25.86 19.94
N ASP A 368 -27.04 26.32 18.70
CA ASP A 368 -28.06 27.05 17.92
C ASP A 368 -28.77 26.27 16.81
N GLY A 369 -28.55 24.96 16.69
CA GLY A 369 -29.47 24.05 16.01
C GLY A 369 -29.00 23.40 14.70
N ALA A 370 -29.24 22.09 14.66
CA ALA A 370 -29.41 21.08 13.59
C ALA A 370 -28.89 21.25 12.14
N SER A 371 -28.67 22.45 11.60
CA SER A 371 -28.40 22.66 10.16
C SER A 371 -26.93 22.84 9.80
N ALA A 372 -26.06 23.25 10.72
CA ALA A 372 -24.66 23.58 10.42
C ALA A 372 -23.69 22.38 10.56
N LEU A 373 -24.05 21.37 11.37
CA LEU A 373 -23.19 20.22 11.72
C LEU A 373 -22.98 19.21 10.56
N ALA A 374 -23.75 19.33 9.47
CA ALA A 374 -23.66 18.50 8.28
C ALA A 374 -23.04 19.23 7.08
N ASP A 375 -22.44 20.41 7.29
CA ASP A 375 -21.76 21.14 6.23
C ASP A 375 -20.52 20.35 5.76
N ALA A 376 -20.53 19.95 4.48
CA ALA A 376 -19.40 19.28 3.84
C ALA A 376 -18.11 20.12 3.93
N GLY A 377 -18.24 21.44 4.08
CA GLY A 377 -17.13 22.36 4.33
C GLY A 377 -16.37 22.05 5.62
N LEU A 378 -17.06 21.70 6.71
CA LEU A 378 -16.44 21.40 8.01
C LEU A 378 -15.70 20.06 7.99
N ALA A 379 -16.31 19.01 7.43
CA ALA A 379 -15.67 17.71 7.24
C ALA A 379 -14.40 17.82 6.36
N GLY A 380 -14.48 18.58 5.26
CA GLY A 380 -13.32 18.84 4.41
C GLY A 380 -12.21 19.62 5.12
N ARG A 381 -12.55 20.56 6.01
CA ARG A 381 -11.56 21.29 6.84
C ARG A 381 -10.92 20.38 7.88
N ALA A 382 -11.70 19.57 8.60
CA ALA A 382 -11.18 18.63 9.59
C ALA A 382 -10.22 17.60 8.95
N ALA A 383 -10.58 17.04 7.80
CA ALA A 383 -9.71 16.11 7.07
C ALA A 383 -8.38 16.77 6.63
N ARG A 384 -8.42 18.03 6.19
CA ARG A 384 -7.21 18.81 5.86
C ARG A 384 -6.34 19.06 7.10
N LEU A 385 -6.95 19.43 8.23
CA LEU A 385 -6.23 19.62 9.49
C LEU A 385 -5.58 18.32 9.97
N ARG A 386 -6.29 17.18 9.91
CA ARG A 386 -5.72 15.87 10.22
C ARG A 386 -4.50 15.57 9.34
N THR A 387 -4.63 15.73 8.03
CA THR A 387 -3.55 15.47 7.06
C THR A 387 -2.35 16.39 7.30
N ARG A 388 -2.60 17.66 7.65
CA ARG A 388 -1.55 18.62 7.99
C ARG A 388 -0.86 18.23 9.30
N ALA A 389 -1.61 17.85 10.33
CA ALA A 389 -1.06 17.40 11.61
C ALA A 389 -0.18 16.15 11.44
N GLU A 390 -0.63 15.15 10.69
CA GLU A 390 0.14 13.94 10.37
C GLU A 390 1.44 14.26 9.62
N ASN A 391 1.37 15.17 8.63
CA ASN A 391 2.55 15.59 7.88
C ASN A 391 3.55 16.36 8.76
N LEU A 392 3.06 17.22 9.66
CA LEU A 392 3.92 17.94 10.60
C LEU A 392 4.57 16.99 11.60
N SER A 393 3.82 16.03 12.15
CA SER A 393 4.38 15.01 13.05
C SER A 393 5.49 14.23 12.38
N ARG A 394 5.25 13.74 11.15
CA ARG A 394 6.26 13.00 10.39
C ARG A 394 7.51 13.84 10.14
N ARG A 395 7.35 15.11 9.75
CA ARG A 395 8.49 16.02 9.55
C ARG A 395 9.27 16.26 10.85
N GLN A 396 8.57 16.42 11.97
CA GLN A 396 9.23 16.60 13.27
C GLN A 396 10.00 15.34 13.67
N ASP A 397 9.43 14.15 13.45
CA ASP A 397 10.11 12.86 13.69
C ASP A 397 11.36 12.71 12.82
N GLU A 398 11.30 13.11 11.54
CA GLU A 398 12.45 13.10 10.62
C GLU A 398 13.57 14.05 11.10
N ILE A 399 13.23 15.26 11.56
CA ILE A 399 14.18 16.23 12.11
C ILE A 399 14.83 15.67 13.39
N ILE A 400 14.02 15.16 14.32
CA ILE A 400 14.50 14.58 15.58
C ILE A 400 15.45 13.42 15.29
N ALA A 401 15.08 12.49 14.40
CA ALA A 401 15.91 11.35 14.06
C ALA A 401 17.27 11.77 13.49
N THR A 402 17.28 12.78 12.62
CA THR A 402 18.52 13.32 12.04
C THR A 402 19.41 13.94 13.12
N LEU A 403 18.84 14.78 14.00
CA LEU A 403 19.57 15.40 15.10
C LEU A 403 20.07 14.38 16.13
N GLU A 404 19.29 13.34 16.44
CA GLU A 404 19.71 12.26 17.33
C GLU A 404 20.89 11.48 16.75
N GLN A 405 20.90 11.23 15.45
CA GLN A 405 22.02 10.57 14.77
C GLN A 405 23.29 11.44 14.81
N GLU A 406 23.17 12.74 14.52
CA GLU A 406 24.29 13.68 14.58
C GLU A 406 24.82 13.85 16.01
N ALA A 407 23.92 13.94 17.00
CA ALA A 407 24.28 14.02 18.41
C ALA A 407 24.96 12.72 18.91
N ALA A 408 24.52 11.55 18.45
CA ALA A 408 25.19 10.28 18.75
C ALA A 408 26.63 10.26 18.20
N ALA A 409 26.83 10.71 16.96
CA ALA A 409 28.18 10.82 16.38
C ALA A 409 29.05 11.85 17.14
N THR A 410 28.44 12.94 17.63
CA THR A 410 29.13 13.94 18.47
C THR A 410 29.52 13.36 19.82
N ARG A 411 28.66 12.54 20.44
CA ARG A 411 28.97 11.81 21.68
C ARG A 411 30.14 10.84 21.47
N GLU A 412 30.10 10.01 20.43
CA GLU A 412 31.20 9.07 20.15
C GLU A 412 32.53 9.79 19.88
N ARG A 413 32.47 10.97 19.28
CA ARG A 413 33.65 11.83 19.09
C ARG A 413 34.15 12.38 20.45
N LEU A 414 33.24 12.89 21.28
CA LEU A 414 33.55 13.40 22.62
C LEU A 414 34.26 12.31 23.47
N ASP A 415 33.71 11.09 23.50
CA ASP A 415 34.26 9.97 24.26
C ASP A 415 35.70 9.66 23.82
N ARG A 416 35.94 9.59 22.49
CA ARG A 416 37.29 9.37 21.93
C ARG A 416 38.28 10.48 22.29
N VAL A 417 37.85 11.74 22.20
CA VAL A 417 38.70 12.90 22.50
C VAL A 417 39.03 12.97 24.00
N TRP A 418 38.06 12.63 24.85
CA TRP A 418 38.23 12.52 26.29
C TRP A 418 39.25 11.42 26.66
N ASP A 419 39.04 10.20 26.15
CA ASP A 419 39.91 9.05 26.42
C ASP A 419 41.36 9.29 25.97
N ALA A 420 41.54 9.91 24.79
CA ALA A 420 42.87 10.27 24.28
C ALA A 420 43.64 11.19 25.25
N GLY A 421 42.95 12.14 25.88
CA GLY A 421 43.56 13.01 26.89
C GLY A 421 43.78 12.31 28.23
N GLN A 422 42.86 11.44 28.65
CA GLN A 422 43.00 10.64 29.88
C GLN A 422 44.19 9.67 29.83
N HIS A 423 44.55 9.16 28.64
CA HIS A 423 45.77 8.38 28.45
C HIS A 423 47.06 9.20 28.67
N LEU A 424 47.01 10.52 28.51
CA LEU A 424 48.15 11.42 28.72
C LEU A 424 48.26 11.91 30.17
N LEU A 425 47.15 12.17 30.83
CA LEU A 425 47.17 12.47 32.25
C LEU A 425 45.82 12.07 32.82
N ARG A 426 45.83 11.12 33.76
CA ARG A 426 44.60 10.59 34.33
C ARG A 426 44.07 11.54 35.38
N LEU A 427 43.04 12.30 35.01
CA LEU A 427 42.36 13.21 35.93
C LEU A 427 41.38 12.44 36.82
N ALA A 428 41.25 12.87 38.07
CA ALA A 428 40.24 12.36 39.00
C ALA A 428 38.83 12.79 38.59
N ASP A 429 37.82 12.00 38.99
CA ASP A 429 36.42 12.22 38.62
C ASP A 429 35.85 13.56 39.13
N ASP A 430 36.44 14.10 40.20
CA ASP A 430 36.04 15.36 40.81
C ASP A 430 36.73 16.59 40.18
N ASP A 431 37.64 16.41 39.22
CA ASP A 431 38.24 17.50 38.45
C ASP A 431 37.17 18.27 37.64
N PRO A 432 37.28 19.61 37.48
CA PRO A 432 36.33 20.39 36.70
C PRO A 432 36.08 19.89 35.28
N PHE A 433 37.10 19.34 34.60
CA PHE A 433 36.92 18.77 33.26
C PHE A 433 36.14 17.46 33.30
N ALA A 434 36.42 16.57 34.26
CA ALA A 434 35.71 15.30 34.42
C ALA A 434 34.24 15.54 34.77
N ARG A 435 33.95 16.49 35.67
CA ARG A 435 32.56 16.91 35.97
C ARG A 435 31.85 17.49 34.75
N ARG A 436 32.55 18.30 33.94
CA ARG A 436 31.97 18.89 32.72
C ARG A 436 31.67 17.82 31.68
N TYR A 437 32.57 16.86 31.49
CA TYR A 437 32.33 15.69 30.63
C TYR A 437 31.12 14.87 31.10
N ALA A 438 31.06 14.51 32.39
CA ALA A 438 29.91 13.77 32.94
C ALA A 438 28.59 14.56 32.80
N ARG A 439 28.63 15.88 32.95
CA ARG A 439 27.48 16.75 32.70
C ARG A 439 27.04 16.71 31.24
N LEU A 440 27.96 16.74 30.27
CA LEU A 440 27.63 16.63 28.84
C LEU A 440 26.97 15.29 28.51
N LEU A 441 27.40 14.19 29.13
CA LEU A 441 26.74 12.88 28.98
C LEU A 441 25.29 12.90 29.50
N ASN A 442 25.06 13.53 30.64
CA ASN A 442 23.70 13.69 31.17
C ASN A 442 22.84 14.63 30.31
N GLU A 443 23.44 15.71 29.77
CA GLU A 443 22.78 16.62 28.83
C GLU A 443 22.35 15.88 27.55
N TYR A 444 23.17 14.98 27.01
CA TYR A 444 22.79 14.13 25.87
C TYR A 444 21.58 13.25 26.17
N GLU A 445 21.57 12.53 27.30
CA GLU A 445 20.45 11.64 27.64
C GLU A 445 19.16 12.43 27.90
N ALA A 446 19.26 13.61 28.51
CA ALA A 446 18.12 14.50 28.74
C ALA A 446 17.60 15.17 27.46
N ALA A 447 18.48 15.42 26.48
CA ALA A 447 18.15 16.08 25.22
C ALA A 447 17.41 15.18 24.21
N ARG A 448 17.31 13.87 24.46
CA ARG A 448 16.66 12.94 23.53
C ARG A 448 15.23 13.39 23.21
N ARG A 449 14.85 13.32 21.94
CA ARG A 449 13.56 13.77 21.41
C ARG A 449 13.29 15.29 21.47
N GLN A 450 14.25 16.10 21.89
CA GLN A 450 14.14 17.57 21.95
C GLN A 450 15.15 18.22 20.98
N PRO A 451 14.72 18.67 19.79
CA PRO A 451 15.60 19.28 18.79
C PRO A 451 16.52 20.38 19.34
N ALA A 452 15.98 21.32 20.12
CA ALA A 452 16.76 22.46 20.59
C ALA A 452 17.83 22.04 21.61
N ALA A 453 17.50 21.06 22.45
CA ALA A 453 18.43 20.49 23.42
C ALA A 453 19.56 19.72 22.74
N LEU A 454 19.27 18.98 21.65
CA LEU A 454 20.28 18.27 20.86
C LEU A 454 21.26 19.24 20.18
N GLU A 455 20.76 20.33 19.59
CA GLU A 455 21.61 21.38 19.03
C GLU A 455 22.47 22.08 20.10
N GLN A 456 21.89 22.35 21.27
CA GLN A 456 22.62 22.96 22.37
C GLN A 456 23.71 22.03 22.92
N PHE A 457 23.44 20.72 23.01
CA PHE A 457 24.42 19.71 23.36
C PHE A 457 25.62 19.74 22.38
N GLN A 458 25.37 19.75 21.07
CA GLN A 458 26.44 19.82 20.07
C GLN A 458 27.33 21.06 20.24
N LYS A 459 26.74 22.23 20.49
CA LYS A 459 27.48 23.48 20.77
C LYS A 459 28.32 23.36 22.05
N ASN A 460 27.72 22.86 23.13
CA ASN A 460 28.41 22.68 24.41
C ASN A 460 29.59 21.70 24.30
N VAL A 461 29.46 20.65 23.49
CA VAL A 461 30.54 19.70 23.19
C VAL A 461 31.67 20.38 22.41
N ALA A 462 31.36 21.13 21.35
CA ALA A 462 32.37 21.85 20.57
C ALA A 462 33.20 22.82 21.44
N ASP A 463 32.53 23.54 22.36
CA ASP A 463 33.19 24.43 23.31
C ASP A 463 34.09 23.66 24.30
N PHE A 464 33.63 22.49 24.76
CA PHE A 464 34.42 21.62 25.63
C PHE A 464 35.66 21.08 24.91
N GLU A 465 35.48 20.50 23.72
CA GLU A 465 36.55 19.94 22.90
C GLU A 465 37.67 20.97 22.66
N ARG A 466 37.31 22.21 22.33
CA ARG A 466 38.29 23.29 22.15
C ARG A 466 39.12 23.56 23.41
N THR A 467 38.48 23.62 24.57
CA THR A 467 39.20 23.84 25.84
C THR A 467 40.04 22.63 26.26
N TRP A 468 39.58 21.43 25.94
CA TRP A 468 40.26 20.18 26.24
C TRP A 468 41.48 19.95 25.35
N GLU A 469 41.37 20.23 24.05
CA GLU A 469 42.46 20.12 23.08
C GLU A 469 43.64 21.02 23.45
N GLN A 470 43.37 22.25 23.91
CA GLN A 470 44.41 23.16 24.41
C GLN A 470 45.15 22.57 25.62
N TRP A 471 44.41 21.95 26.54
CA TRP A 471 45.00 21.28 27.70
C TRP A 471 45.85 20.07 27.29
N VAL A 472 45.30 19.20 26.44
CA VAL A 472 46.00 18.02 25.90
C VAL A 472 47.29 18.43 25.20
N THR A 473 47.24 19.47 24.36
CA THR A 473 48.42 19.99 23.65
C THR A 473 49.49 20.47 24.64
N ARG A 474 49.09 21.16 25.70
CA ARG A 474 50.03 21.63 26.74
C ARG A 474 50.66 20.46 27.49
N VAL A 475 49.88 19.44 27.86
CA VAL A 475 50.39 18.20 28.49
C VAL A 475 51.37 17.46 27.57
N GLN A 476 51.07 17.33 26.28
CA GLN A 476 51.96 16.71 25.29
C GLN A 476 53.28 17.47 25.16
N ALA A 477 53.21 18.81 25.07
CA ALA A 477 54.38 19.68 25.01
C ALA A 477 55.27 19.51 26.26
N THR A 478 54.67 19.43 27.45
CA THR A 478 55.42 19.18 28.68
C THR A 478 56.03 17.78 28.73
N ARG A 479 55.32 16.74 28.29
CA ARG A 479 55.89 15.39 28.19
C ARG A 479 57.09 15.35 27.23
N ALA A 480 57.00 16.08 26.11
CA ALA A 480 58.12 16.23 25.18
C ALA A 480 59.29 17.00 25.81
N LEU A 481 59.01 18.07 26.56
CA LEU A 481 60.01 18.80 27.33
C LEU A 481 60.73 17.90 28.33
N ILE A 482 59.99 17.13 29.14
CA ILE A 482 60.54 16.16 30.10
C ILE A 482 61.46 15.17 29.37
N GLY A 483 61.02 14.62 28.22
CA GLY A 483 61.83 13.72 27.41
C GLY A 483 63.14 14.36 26.93
N ARG A 484 63.08 15.62 26.46
CA ARG A 484 64.28 16.37 26.03
C ARG A 484 65.23 16.65 27.19
N LEU A 485 64.72 17.11 28.33
CA LEU A 485 65.53 17.42 29.51
C LEU A 485 66.20 16.17 30.05
N ARG A 486 65.46 15.06 30.20
CA ARG A 486 66.02 13.78 30.67
C ARG A 486 67.18 13.29 29.79
N ALA A 487 67.08 13.48 28.47
CA ALA A 487 68.16 13.10 27.56
C ALA A 487 69.36 14.05 27.60
N ARG A 488 69.13 15.36 27.80
CA ARG A 488 70.16 16.40 27.67
C ARG A 488 70.87 16.76 28.98
N LEU A 489 70.20 16.63 30.13
CA LEU A 489 70.73 17.06 31.43
C LEU A 489 72.06 16.37 31.82
N PRO A 490 72.24 15.04 31.64
CA PRO A 490 73.51 14.41 31.97
C PRO A 490 74.68 14.99 31.18
N LEU A 491 74.49 15.19 29.87
CA LEU A 491 75.50 15.78 28.98
C LEU A 491 75.82 17.22 29.38
N LEU A 492 74.80 18.05 29.65
CA LEU A 492 74.99 19.43 30.11
C LEU A 492 75.76 19.51 31.44
N ILE A 493 75.50 18.59 32.36
CA ILE A 493 76.21 18.55 33.65
C ILE A 493 77.68 18.20 33.43
N ASP A 494 77.99 17.26 32.54
CA ASP A 494 79.38 16.89 32.25
C ASP A 494 80.13 17.99 31.50
N GLU A 495 79.48 18.67 30.54
CA GLU A 495 80.01 19.87 29.90
C GLU A 495 80.25 21.00 30.91
N ALA A 496 79.32 21.22 31.84
CA ALA A 496 79.44 22.24 32.88
C ALA A 496 80.62 21.94 33.82
N LYS A 497 80.79 20.68 34.23
CA LYS A 497 81.94 20.25 35.02
C LYS A 497 83.24 20.51 34.28
N ALA A 498 83.34 20.13 33.01
CA ALA A 498 84.55 20.33 32.22
C ALA A 498 84.91 21.82 32.05
N ALA A 499 83.92 22.69 31.86
CA ALA A 499 84.13 24.14 31.76
C ALA A 499 84.58 24.77 33.10
N ALA A 500 84.07 24.26 34.22
CA ALA A 500 84.37 24.76 35.56
C ALA A 500 85.63 24.15 36.20
N ASP A 501 86.07 22.97 35.78
CA ASP A 501 87.17 22.20 36.40
C ASP A 501 88.46 23.02 36.65
N PRO A 502 88.91 23.91 35.73
CA PRO A 502 90.08 24.72 35.99
C PRO A 502 89.85 25.84 37.02
N TRP A 503 88.60 26.23 37.31
CA TRP A 503 88.26 27.48 37.99
C TRP A 503 87.41 27.24 39.24
N LEU A 504 88.01 27.29 40.45
CA LEU A 504 87.28 27.07 41.70
C LEU A 504 86.08 28.03 41.86
N CYS A 505 86.22 29.28 41.42
CA CYS A 505 85.16 30.30 41.47
C CYS A 505 83.92 29.98 40.63
N LEU A 506 83.97 28.98 39.74
CA LEU A 506 82.85 28.55 38.91
C LEU A 506 82.14 27.28 39.43
N ALA A 507 82.65 26.65 40.50
CA ALA A 507 82.07 25.41 41.04
C ALA A 507 80.60 25.58 41.47
N ASP A 508 80.23 26.75 41.99
CA ASP A 508 78.86 27.05 42.44
C ASP A 508 77.83 26.99 41.30
N TYR A 509 78.23 27.29 40.06
CA TYR A 509 77.35 27.16 38.89
C TYR A 509 77.02 25.69 38.61
N VAL A 510 78.02 24.80 38.71
CA VAL A 510 77.82 23.36 38.51
C VAL A 510 76.93 22.78 39.61
N ILE A 511 77.15 23.19 40.87
CA ILE A 511 76.31 22.76 42.00
C ILE A 511 74.87 23.21 41.78
N ALA A 512 74.64 24.45 41.35
CA ALA A 512 73.30 24.95 41.10
C ALA A 512 72.60 24.22 39.93
N ILE A 513 73.32 23.90 38.85
CA ILE A 513 72.78 23.11 37.73
C ILE A 513 72.40 21.69 38.20
N GLN A 514 73.24 21.06 39.03
CA GLN A 514 72.95 19.73 39.60
C GLN A 514 71.74 19.75 40.55
N GLN A 515 71.61 20.79 41.38
CA GLN A 515 70.43 20.97 42.25
C GLN A 515 69.16 21.09 41.41
N ARG A 516 69.18 21.90 40.35
CA ARG A 516 68.03 22.02 39.43
C ARG A 516 67.70 20.73 38.67
N ALA A 517 68.70 19.92 38.34
CA ALA A 517 68.47 18.60 37.76
C ALA A 517 67.79 17.63 38.76
N ALA A 518 68.13 17.71 40.05
CA ALA A 518 67.45 16.94 41.09
C ALA A 518 65.99 17.42 41.33
N ASP A 519 65.77 18.75 41.30
CA ASP A 519 64.42 19.33 41.35
C ASP A 519 63.58 18.83 40.16
N PHE A 520 64.16 18.78 38.96
CA PHE A 520 63.51 18.24 37.76
C PHE A 520 63.07 16.79 37.93
N GLU A 521 63.94 15.92 38.44
CA GLU A 521 63.62 14.50 38.68
C GLU A 521 62.44 14.33 39.64
N THR A 522 62.38 15.17 40.67
CA THR A 522 61.26 15.20 41.62
C THR A 522 59.98 15.66 40.93
N LEU A 523 60.03 16.77 40.18
CA LEU A 523 58.86 17.37 39.55
C LEU A 523 58.28 16.51 38.41
N GLN A 524 59.12 15.82 37.62
CA GLN A 524 58.62 14.92 36.58
C GLN A 524 57.85 13.73 37.18
N ALA A 525 58.28 13.22 38.34
CA ALA A 525 57.58 12.14 39.03
C ALA A 525 56.22 12.61 39.57
N HIS A 526 56.19 13.79 40.20
CA HIS A 526 54.94 14.40 40.65
C HIS A 526 53.99 14.71 39.49
N PHE A 527 54.51 15.16 38.34
CA PHE A 527 53.69 15.42 37.15
C PHE A 527 53.04 14.14 36.62
N GLY A 528 53.77 13.02 36.59
CA GLY A 528 53.22 11.72 36.19
C GLY A 528 52.16 11.17 37.16
N ALA A 529 52.20 11.58 38.42
CA ALA A 529 51.25 11.20 39.47
C ALA A 529 50.13 12.23 39.70
N ALA A 530 50.13 13.35 38.99
CA ALA A 530 49.13 14.40 39.17
C ALA A 530 47.75 13.92 38.70
N HIS A 531 46.73 14.13 39.53
CA HIS A 531 45.35 13.73 39.26
C HIS A 531 44.40 14.91 39.08
N HIS A 532 44.85 16.14 39.33
CA HIS A 532 44.06 17.34 39.10
C HIS A 532 44.75 18.28 38.11
N ARG A 533 43.97 18.97 37.27
CA ARG A 533 44.50 19.91 36.28
C ARG A 533 45.35 21.00 36.94
N ARG A 534 44.86 21.60 38.02
CA ARG A 534 45.55 22.72 38.69
C ARG A 534 46.92 22.33 39.24
N GLU A 535 47.02 21.12 39.77
CA GLU A 535 48.29 20.55 40.24
C GLU A 535 49.25 20.38 39.07
N ALA A 536 48.77 19.74 38.00
CA ALA A 536 49.56 19.54 36.79
C ALA A 536 49.98 20.86 36.14
N GLU A 537 49.12 21.89 36.08
CA GLU A 537 49.46 23.22 35.58
C GLU A 537 50.59 23.89 36.38
N SER A 538 50.53 23.79 37.70
CA SER A 538 51.59 24.30 38.57
C SER A 538 52.91 23.59 38.29
N LEU A 539 52.89 22.26 38.15
CA LEU A 539 54.07 21.45 37.86
C LEU A 539 54.64 21.73 36.46
N ILE A 540 53.79 21.95 35.46
CA ILE A 540 54.20 22.35 34.11
C ILE A 540 54.99 23.66 34.17
N GLY A 541 54.47 24.68 34.85
CA GLY A 541 55.15 25.97 34.99
C GLY A 541 56.49 25.87 35.72
N GLN A 542 56.58 25.01 36.74
CA GLN A 542 57.83 24.77 37.45
C GLN A 542 58.87 24.05 36.59
N LEU A 543 58.46 23.07 35.78
CA LEU A 543 59.35 22.38 34.83
C LEU A 543 59.88 23.32 33.74
N GLU A 544 59.03 24.19 33.19
CA GLU A 544 59.41 25.23 32.23
C GLU A 544 60.43 26.20 32.85
N ALA A 545 60.23 26.60 34.11
CA ALA A 545 61.17 27.45 34.84
C ALA A 545 62.53 26.77 35.07
N ILE A 546 62.56 25.47 35.36
CA ILE A 546 63.82 24.72 35.50
C ILE A 546 64.61 24.67 34.19
N GLU A 547 63.94 24.42 33.05
CA GLU A 547 64.62 24.46 31.75
C GLU A 547 65.31 25.81 31.54
N GLN A 548 64.59 26.91 31.80
CA GLN A 548 65.11 28.25 31.63
C GLN A 548 66.25 28.57 32.60
N ASP A 549 66.12 28.20 33.88
CA ASP A 549 67.15 28.39 34.91
C ASP A 549 68.45 27.64 34.55
N ILE A 550 68.35 26.38 34.11
CA ILE A 550 69.51 25.57 33.75
C ILE A 550 70.19 26.16 32.51
N GLN A 551 69.44 26.52 31.48
CA GLN A 551 69.98 27.13 30.27
C GLN A 551 70.69 28.46 30.58
N SER A 552 70.07 29.32 31.39
CA SER A 552 70.65 30.61 31.79
C SER A 552 71.96 30.42 32.56
N ARG A 553 71.98 29.53 33.56
CA ARG A 553 73.18 29.28 34.39
C ARG A 553 74.31 28.64 33.59
N PHE A 554 73.98 27.73 32.67
CA PHE A 554 74.96 27.10 31.80
C PHE A 554 75.57 28.10 30.81
N ALA A 555 74.76 28.99 30.24
CA ALA A 555 75.25 30.05 29.36
C ALA A 555 76.20 31.00 30.10
N GLU A 556 75.83 31.43 31.31
CA GLU A 556 76.66 32.31 32.14
C GLU A 556 77.97 31.63 32.56
N LEU A 557 77.92 30.35 32.93
CA LEU A 557 79.11 29.54 33.22
C LEU A 557 80.07 29.54 32.03
N ASN A 558 79.57 29.23 30.83
CA ASN A 558 80.41 29.16 29.62
C ASN A 558 81.01 30.51 29.25
N GLU A 559 80.24 31.59 29.40
CA GLU A 559 80.75 32.94 29.16
C GLU A 559 81.89 33.28 30.12
N ARG A 560 81.70 33.03 31.42
CA ARG A 560 82.72 33.29 32.45
C ARG A 560 83.95 32.40 32.29
N ALA A 561 83.77 31.11 32.06
CA ALA A 561 84.86 30.17 31.79
C ALA A 561 85.63 30.56 30.53
N GLY A 562 84.93 30.93 29.46
CA GLY A 562 85.54 31.41 28.22
C GLY A 562 86.42 32.66 28.42
N ARG A 563 85.93 33.63 29.20
CA ARG A 563 86.71 34.83 29.55
C ARG A 563 87.96 34.52 30.37
N LEU A 564 87.87 33.63 31.37
CA LEU A 564 89.04 33.23 32.16
C LEU A 564 90.05 32.43 31.32
N ASN A 565 89.58 31.52 30.47
CA ASN A 565 90.43 30.78 29.55
C ASN A 565 91.14 31.69 28.54
N TYR A 566 90.47 32.74 28.06
CA TYR A 566 91.07 33.76 27.20
C TYR A 566 92.20 34.50 27.92
N LEU A 567 91.96 35.01 29.14
CA LEU A 567 92.99 35.69 29.93
C LEU A 567 94.17 34.75 30.25
N ALA A 568 93.90 33.48 30.56
CA ALA A 568 94.95 32.50 30.81
C ALA A 568 95.76 32.17 29.54
N ALA A 569 95.12 32.10 28.38
CA ALA A 569 95.78 31.93 27.09
C ALA A 569 96.67 33.14 26.76
N ASP A 570 96.21 34.36 27.02
CA ASP A 570 96.99 35.59 26.84
C ASP A 570 98.27 35.58 27.70
N VAL A 571 98.16 35.16 28.98
CA VAL A 571 99.33 34.98 29.86
C VAL A 571 100.32 33.97 29.25
N ASN A 572 99.83 32.80 28.81
CA ASN A 572 100.67 31.76 28.23
C ASN A 572 101.34 32.20 26.92
N GLN A 573 100.64 32.97 26.08
CA GLN A 573 101.18 33.51 24.84
C GLN A 573 102.29 34.54 25.12
N LEU A 574 102.11 35.42 26.10
CA LEU A 574 103.14 36.38 26.52
C LEU A 574 104.37 35.66 27.10
N ILE A 575 104.18 34.61 27.90
CA ILE A 575 105.30 33.76 28.38
C ILE A 575 106.05 33.13 27.20
N ALA A 576 105.33 32.62 26.19
CA ALA A 576 105.95 32.02 25.01
C ALA A 576 106.76 33.04 24.20
N LEU A 577 106.22 34.25 23.98
CA LEU A 577 106.93 35.36 23.33
C LEU A 577 108.18 35.77 24.12
N ALA A 578 108.07 35.89 25.44
CA ALA A 578 109.21 36.19 26.30
C ALA A 578 110.29 35.09 26.27
N ALA A 579 109.90 33.83 26.10
CA ALA A 579 110.83 32.71 25.95
C ALA A 579 111.56 32.73 24.59
N GLU A 580 110.86 33.09 23.51
CA GLU A 580 111.43 33.23 22.15
C GLU A 580 112.42 34.40 22.08
N ASN A 581 112.07 35.58 22.62
CA ASN A 581 112.97 36.74 22.70
C ASN A 581 114.26 36.44 23.50
N ARG A 582 114.20 35.48 24.42
CA ARG A 582 115.34 35.06 25.24
C ARG A 582 116.25 34.06 24.54
N SER A 583 115.74 33.23 23.64
CA SER A 583 116.57 32.25 22.91
C SER A 583 117.59 32.89 21.96
N ASP A 584 117.44 34.18 21.65
CA ASP A 584 118.31 34.93 20.75
C ASP A 584 119.52 35.61 21.43
N ALA A 585 119.66 35.55 22.76
CA ALA A 585 120.77 36.19 23.51
C ALA A 585 121.44 35.25 24.55
N GLU A 586 122.77 35.28 24.67
CA GLU A 586 123.51 34.64 25.79
C GLU A 586 123.22 35.40 27.10
N PRO A 587 122.50 34.82 28.08
CA PRO A 587 121.99 35.58 29.21
C PRO A 587 123.00 35.70 30.35
N ASP A 588 123.15 36.91 30.90
CA ASP A 588 123.90 37.16 32.12
C ASP A 588 123.19 36.55 33.35
N GLN A 589 123.94 36.18 34.39
CA GLN A 589 123.41 35.50 35.59
C GLN A 589 122.37 36.35 36.35
N ALA A 590 122.43 37.68 36.21
CA ALA A 590 121.44 38.62 36.75
C ALA A 590 120.08 38.52 36.03
N ASP A 591 120.08 38.33 34.71
CA ASP A 591 118.87 38.24 33.88
C ASP A 591 118.13 36.90 34.08
N LEU A 592 118.89 35.81 34.24
CA LEU A 592 118.38 34.51 34.70
C LEU A 592 117.60 34.65 36.02
N THR A 593 118.18 35.36 36.99
CA THR A 593 117.57 35.55 38.32
C THR A 593 116.32 36.42 38.25
N LYS A 594 116.29 37.42 37.36
CA LYS A 594 115.12 38.29 37.12
C LYS A 594 113.99 37.51 36.45
N TRP A 595 114.29 36.71 35.44
CA TRP A 595 113.32 35.86 34.74
C TRP A 595 112.68 34.81 35.67
N GLU A 596 113.48 34.13 36.48
CA GLU A 596 112.97 33.17 37.47
C GLU A 596 112.09 33.82 38.56
N ARG A 597 112.36 35.08 38.92
CA ARG A 597 111.51 35.83 39.85
C ARG A 597 110.19 36.22 39.20
N ALA A 598 110.21 36.72 37.97
CA ALA A 598 109.01 37.06 37.22
C ALA A 598 108.12 35.84 36.95
N MET A 599 108.70 34.71 36.53
CA MET A 599 107.97 33.45 36.36
C MET A 599 107.35 32.94 37.65
N ARG A 600 108.00 33.11 38.80
CA ARG A 600 107.42 32.80 40.12
C ARG A 600 106.23 33.71 40.46
N VAL A 601 106.28 34.99 40.10
CA VAL A 601 105.18 35.94 40.31
C VAL A 601 103.99 35.61 39.39
N ILE A 602 104.26 35.28 38.13
CA ILE A 602 103.25 34.84 37.16
C ILE A 602 102.58 33.55 37.63
N ASP A 603 103.37 32.51 37.98
CA ASP A 603 102.85 31.24 38.50
C ASP A 603 102.06 31.45 39.80
N HIS A 604 102.51 32.34 40.70
CA HIS A 604 101.76 32.71 41.90
C HIS A 604 100.38 33.28 41.56
N HIS A 605 100.31 34.22 40.62
CA HIS A 605 99.05 34.85 40.21
C HIS A 605 98.14 33.90 39.42
N VAL A 606 98.68 33.04 38.56
CA VAL A 606 97.91 31.99 37.85
C VAL A 606 97.33 30.97 38.84
N ARG A 607 98.11 30.49 39.81
CA ARG A 607 97.59 29.61 40.86
C ARG A 607 96.56 30.29 41.75
N ALA A 608 96.78 31.57 42.08
CA ALA A 608 95.80 32.37 42.81
C ALA A 608 94.49 32.52 42.03
N ALA A 609 94.54 32.64 40.69
CA ALA A 609 93.35 32.68 39.86
C ALA A 609 92.57 31.35 39.85
N HIS A 610 93.26 30.22 39.72
CA HIS A 610 92.62 28.90 39.77
C HIS A 610 92.00 28.60 41.16
N ALA A 611 92.62 29.09 42.24
CA ALA A 611 92.16 28.91 43.62
C ALA A 611 91.22 30.01 44.13
N ALA A 612 90.91 31.03 43.31
CA ALA A 612 90.06 32.14 43.71
C ALA A 612 88.62 31.65 43.97
N GLN A 613 87.98 32.19 45.01
CA GLN A 613 86.59 31.86 45.34
C GLN A 613 85.60 32.74 44.59
N HIS A 614 86.01 33.93 44.13
CA HIS A 614 85.18 34.84 43.37
C HIS A 614 85.73 35.07 41.96
N TYR A 615 84.82 35.23 40.99
CA TYR A 615 85.17 35.42 39.59
C TYR A 615 86.03 36.67 39.37
N GLU A 616 85.69 37.77 40.05
CA GLU A 616 86.43 39.03 39.95
C GLU A 616 87.88 38.85 40.41
N ASP A 617 88.11 38.15 41.52
CA ASP A 617 89.44 37.86 42.04
C ASP A 617 90.26 36.99 41.07
N ALA A 618 89.62 35.98 40.46
CA ALA A 618 90.26 35.14 39.44
C ALA A 618 90.69 35.98 38.24
N SER A 619 89.81 36.85 37.75
CA SER A 619 90.09 37.72 36.61
C SER A 619 91.19 38.73 36.90
N VAL A 620 91.19 39.35 38.09
CA VAL A 620 92.22 40.32 38.50
C VAL A 620 93.57 39.63 38.70
N ALA A 621 93.59 38.42 39.26
CA ALA A 621 94.81 37.63 39.39
C ALA A 621 95.40 37.28 38.01
N LEU A 622 94.56 36.88 37.04
CA LEU A 622 95.02 36.68 35.67
C LEU A 622 95.52 37.97 35.02
N MET A 623 94.82 39.10 35.17
CA MET A 623 95.30 40.39 34.63
C MET A 623 96.65 40.82 35.24
N ARG A 624 96.88 40.55 36.53
CA ARG A 624 98.19 40.79 37.18
C ARG A 624 99.26 39.84 36.64
N ALA A 625 98.91 38.58 36.38
CA ALA A 625 99.80 37.65 35.69
C ALA A 625 100.12 38.12 34.28
N THR A 626 99.14 38.65 33.54
CA THR A 626 99.32 39.23 32.20
C THR A 626 100.26 40.43 32.24
N GLY A 627 100.07 41.35 33.20
CA GLY A 627 100.97 42.48 33.40
C GLY A 627 102.41 42.05 33.68
N ALA A 628 102.61 41.09 34.60
CA ALA A 628 103.92 40.54 34.90
C ALA A 628 104.56 39.78 33.72
N ALA A 629 103.76 39.09 32.90
CA ALA A 629 104.21 38.42 31.68
C ALA A 629 104.54 39.41 30.55
N ASN A 630 103.83 40.53 30.45
CA ASN A 630 104.11 41.58 29.49
C ASN A 630 105.41 42.33 29.84
N ASP A 631 105.64 42.63 31.12
CA ASP A 631 106.90 43.20 31.63
C ASP A 631 108.11 42.24 31.43
N LEU A 632 107.85 40.95 31.22
CA LEU A 632 108.85 39.94 30.90
C LEU A 632 109.15 39.84 29.40
N ALA A 633 108.17 40.17 28.55
CA ALA A 633 108.26 40.04 27.09
C ALA A 633 108.88 41.28 26.41
N LEU A 634 108.75 42.46 27.06
CA LEU A 634 109.40 43.73 26.71
C LEU A 634 110.82 43.80 27.28
#